data_AF-A0A947G713-F1
#
_entry.id   AF-A0A947G713-F1
#
_cell.length_a   1.000
_cell.length_b   1.000
_cell.length_c   1.000
_cell.angle_alpha   90.00
_cell.angle_beta   90.00
_cell.angle_gamma   90.00
#
_symmetry.space_group_name_H-M   'P 1'
#
loop_
_entity.id
_entity.type
_entity.pdbx_description
1 polymer ?
#
loop_
_entity_poly.entity_id
_entity_poly.type
_entity_poly.pdbx_seq_one_letter_code
_entity_poly.pdbx_strand_id
1 'polypeptide(L)'
;VYYYGASLGGIMGNVFMAYDPVVPRGALGVPGGAWSLLVERSFAWTPLRVAMFAAYDDHYVYQTLVSMFGLSFERYDPVTTSARVIHDPLPGTPAKQILVYEVLADSLVTNYSTEFVGRTLDVAVTAPSLRVPWGMELAEGPIRNGFAIYDERATPAPPPGNVSPNSDNGTHADIHEKGAVLRQVGGFLLNGEITNECKIDGLAAICDCTTGACE
;
A
#
# COMPACT_ATOMS: atom_id res chain seq x y z
N VAL A 1 -6.07 -20.06 -8.09
CA VAL A 1 -6.77 -18.87 -7.53
C VAL A 1 -5.69 -17.93 -6.98
N TYR A 2 -5.81 -16.63 -7.25
CA TYR A 2 -4.88 -15.60 -6.77
C TYR A 2 -5.67 -14.47 -6.11
N TYR A 3 -5.00 -13.69 -5.27
CA TYR A 3 -5.61 -12.53 -4.62
C TYR A 3 -5.22 -11.24 -5.32
N TYR A 4 -6.20 -10.38 -5.54
CA TYR A 4 -5.98 -8.97 -5.86
C TYR A 4 -6.93 -8.14 -5.02
N GLY A 5 -6.39 -7.13 -4.35
CA GLY A 5 -7.16 -6.19 -3.55
C GLY A 5 -6.50 -4.83 -3.57
N ALA A 6 -7.30 -3.80 -3.79
CA ALA A 6 -6.88 -2.41 -3.80
C ALA A 6 -7.50 -1.64 -2.63
N SER A 7 -6.84 -0.57 -2.14
CA SER A 7 -7.35 0.27 -1.04
C SER A 7 -7.58 -0.56 0.24
N LEU A 8 -8.79 -0.52 0.82
CA LEU A 8 -9.20 -1.42 1.91
C LEU A 8 -9.01 -2.90 1.56
N GLY A 9 -9.21 -3.28 0.30
CA GLY A 9 -8.88 -4.62 -0.18
C GLY A 9 -7.37 -4.88 -0.15
N GLY A 10 -6.52 -3.89 -0.39
CA GLY A 10 -5.07 -4.04 -0.22
C GLY A 10 -4.68 -4.18 1.26
N ILE A 11 -5.27 -3.34 2.13
CA ILE A 11 -5.07 -3.37 3.59
C ILE A 11 -5.48 -4.74 4.14
N MET A 12 -6.75 -5.14 3.97
CA MET A 12 -7.26 -6.42 4.45
C MET A 12 -6.71 -7.61 3.65
N GLY A 13 -6.28 -7.38 2.42
CA GLY A 13 -5.62 -8.37 1.58
C GLY A 13 -4.31 -8.85 2.16
N ASN A 14 -3.52 -7.95 2.75
CA ASN A 14 -2.32 -8.33 3.49
C ASN A 14 -2.65 -9.29 4.64
N VAL A 15 -3.65 -8.92 5.46
CA VAL A 15 -4.14 -9.75 6.57
C VAL A 15 -4.59 -11.11 6.07
N PHE A 16 -5.39 -11.14 4.99
CA PHE A 16 -5.83 -12.36 4.35
C PHE A 16 -4.66 -13.25 3.91
N MET A 17 -3.66 -12.67 3.22
CA MET A 17 -2.51 -13.42 2.73
C MET A 17 -1.64 -14.01 3.85
N ALA A 18 -1.62 -13.40 5.04
CA ALA A 18 -0.92 -13.96 6.20
C ALA A 18 -1.62 -15.18 6.82
N TYR A 19 -2.96 -15.23 6.77
CA TYR A 19 -3.75 -16.29 7.41
C TYR A 19 -4.20 -17.40 6.47
N ASP A 20 -4.43 -17.11 5.19
CA ASP A 20 -4.97 -18.09 4.25
C ASP A 20 -3.93 -19.16 3.89
N PRO A 21 -4.23 -20.47 4.00
CA PRO A 21 -3.24 -21.52 3.75
C PRO A 21 -3.11 -21.91 2.26
N VAL A 22 -3.96 -21.42 1.37
CA VAL A 22 -4.12 -21.94 0.00
C VAL A 22 -3.61 -20.98 -1.07
N VAL A 23 -3.96 -19.70 -0.98
CA VAL A 23 -3.67 -18.69 -2.00
C VAL A 23 -2.18 -18.38 -2.00
N PRO A 24 -1.43 -18.65 -3.09
CA PRO A 24 0.02 -18.54 -3.09
C PRO A 24 0.54 -17.13 -3.42
N ARG A 25 -0.28 -16.30 -4.07
CA ARG A 25 0.12 -15.00 -4.62
C ARG A 25 -0.96 -13.94 -4.38
N GLY A 26 -0.54 -12.77 -3.93
CA GLY A 26 -1.41 -11.63 -3.68
C GLY A 26 -0.82 -10.32 -4.21
N ALA A 27 -1.60 -9.58 -4.99
CA ALA A 27 -1.27 -8.21 -5.39
C ALA A 27 -2.08 -7.23 -4.54
N LEU A 28 -1.37 -6.34 -3.85
CA LEU A 28 -1.90 -5.36 -2.92
C LEU A 28 -1.72 -3.97 -3.52
N GLY A 29 -2.82 -3.39 -4.00
CA GLY A 29 -2.84 -2.06 -4.61
C GLY A 29 -3.11 -0.97 -3.60
N VAL A 30 -2.26 0.05 -3.57
CA VAL A 30 -2.33 1.20 -2.65
C VAL A 30 -2.75 0.81 -1.21
N PRO A 31 -2.15 -0.25 -0.61
CA PRO A 31 -2.52 -0.70 0.73
C PRO A 31 -1.91 0.22 1.78
N GLY A 32 -2.24 0.01 3.04
CA GLY A 32 -1.61 0.73 4.15
C GLY A 32 -1.63 -0.08 5.45
N GLY A 33 -0.80 0.34 6.38
CA GLY A 33 -0.72 -0.08 7.78
C GLY A 33 0.30 0.79 8.52
N ALA A 34 0.22 1.01 9.82
CA ALA A 34 -0.77 0.48 10.75
C ALA A 34 -2.12 1.20 10.67
N TRP A 35 -3.19 0.60 11.17
CA TRP A 35 -4.50 1.24 11.31
C TRP A 35 -4.43 2.53 12.13
N SER A 36 -3.64 2.53 13.21
CA SER A 36 -3.39 3.71 14.03
C SER A 36 -2.72 4.86 13.27
N LEU A 37 -1.94 4.55 12.22
CA LEU A 37 -1.33 5.56 11.34
C LEU A 37 -2.33 6.10 10.30
N LEU A 38 -3.21 5.21 9.80
CA LEU A 38 -4.17 5.51 8.75
C LEU A 38 -5.31 6.40 9.23
N VAL A 39 -5.88 6.11 10.40
CA VAL A 39 -7.12 6.76 10.85
C VAL A 39 -6.99 8.28 10.83
N GLU A 40 -5.99 8.85 11.49
CA GLU A 40 -5.88 10.31 11.59
C GLU A 40 -5.51 11.03 10.28
N ARG A 41 -5.03 10.29 9.28
CA ARG A 41 -4.64 10.81 7.96
C ARG A 41 -5.68 10.53 6.87
N SER A 42 -6.75 9.82 7.21
CA SER A 42 -7.81 9.50 6.27
C SER A 42 -8.89 10.57 6.26
N PHE A 43 -9.28 11.01 5.07
CA PHE A 43 -10.47 11.85 4.88
C PHE A 43 -11.71 11.25 5.56
N ALA A 44 -11.87 9.92 5.50
CA ALA A 44 -12.98 9.19 6.10
C ALA A 44 -13.02 9.24 7.63
N TRP A 45 -11.91 9.63 8.29
CA TRP A 45 -11.86 9.77 9.73
C TRP A 45 -12.40 11.11 10.23
N THR A 46 -12.51 12.12 9.35
CA THR A 46 -12.97 13.46 9.73
C THR A 46 -14.29 13.44 10.51
N PRO A 47 -15.35 12.71 10.09
CA PRO A 47 -16.61 12.66 10.84
C PRO A 47 -16.45 11.99 12.22
N LEU A 48 -15.66 10.92 12.31
CA LEU A 48 -15.45 10.20 13.57
C LEU A 48 -14.58 11.00 14.54
N ARG A 49 -13.59 11.76 14.04
CA ARG A 49 -12.83 12.73 14.84
C ARG A 49 -13.74 13.79 15.44
N VAL A 50 -14.68 14.34 14.66
CA VAL A 50 -15.67 15.31 15.15
C VAL A 50 -16.54 14.69 16.25
N ALA A 51 -17.06 13.48 16.02
CA ALA A 51 -17.85 12.77 17.03
C ALA A 51 -17.06 12.50 18.32
N MET A 52 -15.78 12.12 18.21
CA MET A 52 -14.93 11.89 19.37
C MET A 52 -14.61 13.19 20.14
N PHE A 53 -14.28 14.27 19.45
CA PHE A 53 -14.05 15.57 20.12
C PHE A 53 -15.32 16.14 20.75
N ALA A 54 -16.51 15.79 20.25
CA ALA A 54 -17.76 16.13 20.90
C ALA A 54 -18.08 15.25 22.12
N ALA A 55 -17.59 14.01 22.14
CA ALA A 55 -17.83 13.06 23.23
C ALA A 55 -16.79 13.12 24.36
N TYR A 56 -15.58 13.60 24.06
CA TYR A 56 -14.45 13.66 24.99
C TYR A 56 -13.77 15.04 24.91
N ASP A 57 -13.96 15.86 25.95
CA ASP A 57 -13.36 17.20 26.04
C ASP A 57 -11.84 17.19 26.26
N ASP A 58 -11.31 16.13 26.88
CA ASP A 58 -9.87 15.98 27.13
C ASP A 58 -9.16 15.39 25.90
N HIS A 59 -8.29 16.18 25.29
CA HIS A 59 -7.51 15.79 24.13
C HIS A 59 -6.55 14.61 24.39
N TYR A 60 -6.15 14.37 25.65
CA TYR A 60 -5.34 13.20 26.01
C TYR A 60 -6.12 11.89 25.92
N VAL A 61 -7.44 11.94 26.16
CA VAL A 61 -8.31 10.76 26.04
C VAL A 61 -8.40 10.32 24.58
N TYR A 62 -8.49 11.27 23.64
CA TYR A 62 -8.55 10.93 22.21
C TYR A 62 -7.33 10.12 21.74
N GLN A 63 -6.11 10.54 22.07
CA GLN A 63 -4.91 9.78 21.70
C GLN A 63 -4.82 8.41 22.39
N THR A 64 -5.33 8.31 23.62
CA THR A 64 -5.44 7.04 24.33
C THR A 64 -6.42 6.10 23.62
N LEU A 65 -7.56 6.61 23.17
CA LEU A 65 -8.56 5.83 22.42
C LEU A 65 -8.03 5.36 21.07
N VAL A 66 -7.30 6.21 20.33
CA VAL A 66 -6.63 5.80 19.08
C VAL A 66 -5.61 4.69 19.35
N SER A 67 -4.86 4.78 20.45
CA SER A 67 -3.91 3.73 20.85
C SER A 67 -4.62 2.41 21.20
N MET A 68 -5.72 2.47 21.96
CA MET A 68 -6.53 1.30 22.29
C MET A 68 -7.21 0.69 21.06
N PHE A 69 -7.64 1.51 20.12
CA PHE A 69 -8.14 1.06 18.82
C PHE A 69 -7.05 0.30 18.06
N GLY A 70 -5.83 0.85 17.98
CA GLY A 70 -4.68 0.16 17.39
C GLY A 70 -4.40 -1.20 18.03
N LEU A 71 -4.35 -1.28 19.36
CA LEU A 71 -4.18 -2.54 20.10
C LEU A 71 -5.30 -3.55 19.81
N SER A 72 -6.55 -3.07 19.73
CA SER A 72 -7.71 -3.94 19.46
C SER A 72 -7.69 -4.50 18.03
N PHE A 73 -7.09 -3.77 17.10
CA PHE A 73 -6.99 -4.14 15.69
C PHE A 73 -5.72 -4.90 15.33
N GLU A 74 -4.81 -5.12 16.28
CA GLU A 74 -3.47 -5.66 16.01
C GLU A 74 -3.50 -7.00 15.25
N ARG A 75 -4.48 -7.88 15.52
CA ARG A 75 -4.65 -9.16 14.80
C ARG A 75 -5.05 -8.98 13.33
N TYR A 76 -5.64 -7.84 13.00
CA TYR A 76 -6.15 -7.46 11.68
C TYR A 76 -5.41 -6.24 11.12
N ASP A 77 -4.22 -5.95 11.64
CA ASP A 77 -3.39 -4.83 11.21
C ASP A 77 -2.31 -5.33 10.25
N PRO A 78 -2.21 -4.77 9.04
CA PRO A 78 -1.16 -5.10 8.09
C PRO A 78 0.26 -4.98 8.64
N VAL A 79 0.53 -4.05 9.56
CA VAL A 79 1.87 -3.95 10.16
C VAL A 79 2.24 -5.20 10.97
N THR A 80 1.25 -5.84 11.59
CA THR A 80 1.44 -7.07 12.36
C THR A 80 1.51 -8.28 11.44
N THR A 81 0.64 -8.32 10.43
CA THR A 81 0.53 -9.49 9.54
C THR A 81 1.61 -9.54 8.48
N SER A 82 2.12 -8.40 8.00
CA SER A 82 3.18 -8.31 6.98
C SER A 82 4.39 -9.21 7.28
N ALA A 83 4.87 -9.19 8.53
CA ALA A 83 6.03 -9.99 8.94
C ALA A 83 5.79 -11.50 8.80
N ARG A 84 4.53 -11.92 8.71
CA ARG A 84 4.06 -13.31 8.61
C ARG A 84 3.68 -13.73 7.19
N VAL A 85 3.97 -12.92 6.18
CA VAL A 85 3.56 -13.25 4.80
C VAL A 85 4.67 -13.96 4.02
N ILE A 86 5.91 -13.49 4.11
CA ILE A 86 7.02 -13.98 3.27
C ILE A 86 8.04 -14.78 4.09
N HIS A 87 8.59 -14.19 5.16
CA HIS A 87 9.79 -14.72 5.83
C HIS A 87 9.51 -15.58 7.06
N ASP A 88 8.47 -15.29 7.83
CA ASP A 88 8.12 -16.03 9.06
C ASP A 88 6.62 -16.38 9.11
N PRO A 89 6.12 -17.19 8.14
CA PRO A 89 4.70 -17.45 8.02
C PRO A 89 4.09 -18.23 9.19
N LEU A 90 2.80 -18.02 9.42
CA LEU A 90 2.06 -18.67 10.50
C LEU A 90 2.03 -20.20 10.32
N PRO A 91 1.89 -20.98 11.42
CA PRO A 91 1.78 -22.44 11.32
C PRO A 91 0.65 -22.87 10.39
N GLY A 92 0.97 -23.72 9.41
CA GLY A 92 0.01 -24.19 8.41
C GLY A 92 -0.19 -23.26 7.22
N THR A 93 0.45 -22.08 7.20
CA THR A 93 0.45 -21.16 6.06
C THR A 93 1.80 -21.23 5.33
N PRO A 94 1.82 -21.40 4.00
CA PRO A 94 3.07 -21.34 3.24
C PRO A 94 3.50 -19.88 3.04
N ALA A 95 4.81 -19.66 2.86
CA ALA A 95 5.34 -18.37 2.41
C ALA A 95 4.67 -17.96 1.09
N LYS A 96 4.25 -16.70 1.00
CA LYS A 96 3.52 -16.15 -0.14
C LYS A 96 4.45 -15.42 -1.10
N GLN A 97 3.94 -15.15 -2.30
CA GLN A 97 4.50 -14.11 -3.15
C GLN A 97 3.61 -12.88 -3.09
N ILE A 98 4.20 -11.70 -2.98
CA ILE A 98 3.47 -10.43 -2.85
C ILE A 98 4.02 -9.39 -3.81
N LEU A 99 3.11 -8.78 -4.56
CA LEU A 99 3.31 -7.50 -5.21
C LEU A 99 2.59 -6.44 -4.39
N VAL A 100 3.31 -5.40 -3.97
CA VAL A 100 2.72 -4.16 -3.45
C VAL A 100 2.95 -3.07 -4.48
N TYR A 101 1.98 -2.19 -4.67
CA TYR A 101 2.24 -0.94 -5.38
C TYR A 101 1.57 0.25 -4.71
N GLU A 102 2.20 1.39 -4.85
CA GLU A 102 1.66 2.68 -4.42
C GLU A 102 1.62 3.67 -5.58
N VAL A 103 0.80 4.71 -5.41
CA VAL A 103 0.87 5.92 -6.21
C VAL A 103 1.26 7.08 -5.32
N LEU A 104 2.16 7.95 -5.78
CA LEU A 104 2.60 9.09 -5.00
C LEU A 104 1.48 10.10 -4.79
N ALA A 105 1.53 10.78 -3.65
CA ALA A 105 0.57 11.80 -3.25
C ALA A 105 -0.87 11.26 -3.10
N ASP A 106 -1.02 9.97 -2.78
CA ASP A 106 -2.31 9.37 -2.45
C ASP A 106 -2.96 10.05 -1.22
N SER A 107 -4.17 10.58 -1.44
CA SER A 107 -4.93 11.34 -0.44
C SER A 107 -5.86 10.49 0.42
N LEU A 108 -6.06 9.21 0.09
CA LEU A 108 -6.89 8.30 0.88
C LEU A 108 -6.05 7.38 1.76
N VAL A 109 -4.89 6.97 1.26
CA VAL A 109 -3.92 6.15 1.99
C VAL A 109 -2.54 6.79 1.89
N THR A 110 -2.02 7.31 3.01
CA THR A 110 -0.71 7.97 3.00
C THR A 110 0.41 7.01 2.57
N ASN A 111 1.30 7.46 1.68
CA ASN A 111 2.44 6.66 1.22
C ASN A 111 3.31 6.12 2.36
N TYR A 112 3.47 6.87 3.46
CA TYR A 112 4.18 6.38 4.65
C TYR A 112 3.62 5.07 5.20
N SER A 113 2.31 4.85 5.07
CA SER A 113 1.60 3.66 5.50
C SER A 113 1.86 2.49 4.56
N THR A 114 1.80 2.74 3.26
CA THR A 114 2.13 1.76 2.22
C THR A 114 3.58 1.31 2.30
N GLU A 115 4.50 2.26 2.45
CA GLU A 115 5.93 2.03 2.65
C GLU A 115 6.21 1.26 3.95
N PHE A 116 5.47 1.53 5.02
CA PHE A 116 5.61 0.75 6.26
C PHE A 116 5.25 -0.72 6.01
N VAL A 117 4.12 -0.99 5.34
CA VAL A 117 3.76 -2.36 4.93
C VAL A 117 4.85 -2.99 4.06
N GLY A 118 5.36 -2.27 3.06
CA GLY A 118 6.43 -2.74 2.18
C GLY A 118 7.74 -3.08 2.92
N ARG A 119 8.16 -2.22 3.85
CA ARG A 119 9.34 -2.47 4.69
C ARG A 119 9.16 -3.67 5.61
N THR A 120 7.99 -3.83 6.22
CA THR A 120 7.73 -4.97 7.11
C THR A 120 7.60 -6.29 6.36
N LEU A 121 7.16 -6.26 5.10
CA LEU A 121 7.19 -7.41 4.20
C LEU A 121 8.61 -7.77 3.75
N ASP A 122 9.58 -6.86 3.90
CA ASP A 122 10.95 -6.98 3.40
C ASP A 122 11.01 -7.17 1.87
N VAL A 123 10.27 -6.34 1.13
CA VAL A 123 10.27 -6.36 -0.34
C VAL A 123 11.11 -5.26 -0.95
N ALA A 124 11.76 -5.56 -2.07
CA ALA A 124 12.54 -4.58 -2.83
C ALA A 124 11.66 -3.71 -3.73
N VAL A 125 12.08 -2.47 -3.95
CA VAL A 125 11.50 -1.57 -4.94
C VAL A 125 11.91 -2.04 -6.34
N THR A 126 10.94 -2.18 -7.23
CA THR A 126 11.16 -2.66 -8.61
C THR A 126 11.80 -1.56 -9.45
N ALA A 127 12.95 -1.84 -10.06
CA ALA A 127 13.65 -0.92 -10.94
C ALA A 127 13.08 -0.92 -12.39
N PRO A 128 13.20 0.21 -13.12
CA PRO A 128 13.59 1.54 -12.61
C PRO A 128 12.50 2.13 -11.69
N SER A 129 12.86 3.05 -10.79
CA SER A 129 11.90 3.66 -9.85
C SER A 129 12.14 5.16 -9.70
N LEU A 130 11.08 5.90 -9.38
CA LEU A 130 11.11 7.35 -9.07
C LEU A 130 11.96 7.64 -7.83
N ARG A 131 11.86 6.77 -6.83
CA ARG A 131 12.53 6.87 -5.54
C ARG A 131 12.69 5.49 -4.92
N VAL A 132 13.51 5.43 -3.89
CA VAL A 132 13.61 4.28 -2.99
C VAL A 132 13.22 4.78 -1.59
N PRO A 133 12.08 4.34 -1.02
CA PRO A 133 11.72 4.67 0.35
C PRO A 133 12.81 4.26 1.33
N TRP A 134 12.91 5.00 2.44
CA TRP A 134 13.93 4.74 3.45
C TRP A 134 13.85 3.29 3.96
N GLY A 135 15.00 2.61 4.07
CA GLY A 135 15.06 1.23 4.57
C GLY A 135 14.52 0.18 3.61
N MET A 136 14.31 0.52 2.33
CA MET A 136 14.07 -0.44 1.25
C MET A 136 15.24 -0.44 0.28
N GLU A 137 15.39 -1.50 -0.50
CA GLU A 137 16.43 -1.63 -1.52
C GLU A 137 15.81 -1.63 -2.93
N LEU A 138 16.59 -1.22 -3.93
CA LEU A 138 16.19 -1.28 -5.33
C LEU A 138 16.64 -2.61 -5.93
N ALA A 139 15.78 -3.29 -6.70
CA ALA A 139 16.11 -4.52 -7.40
C ALA A 139 15.67 -4.48 -8.87
N GLU A 140 16.53 -4.96 -9.77
CA GLU A 140 16.19 -5.16 -11.17
C GLU A 140 15.30 -6.39 -11.35
N GLY A 141 14.23 -6.24 -12.14
CA GLY A 141 13.31 -7.33 -12.45
C GLY A 141 13.89 -8.37 -13.40
N PRO A 142 13.27 -9.56 -13.50
CA PRO A 142 12.08 -9.96 -12.74
C PRO A 142 12.41 -10.37 -11.29
N ILE A 143 11.60 -9.90 -10.33
CA ILE A 143 11.68 -10.30 -8.91
C ILE A 143 10.41 -11.02 -8.45
N ARG A 144 10.51 -11.82 -7.39
CA ARG A 144 9.38 -12.65 -6.89
C ARG A 144 8.45 -11.94 -5.92
N ASN A 145 9.00 -11.01 -5.15
CA ASN A 145 8.28 -10.13 -4.24
C ASN A 145 8.78 -8.71 -4.48
N GLY A 146 7.89 -7.73 -4.52
CA GLY A 146 8.29 -6.41 -4.96
C GLY A 146 7.33 -5.30 -4.58
N PHE A 147 7.87 -4.09 -4.62
CA PHE A 147 7.16 -2.84 -4.39
C PHE A 147 7.30 -1.96 -5.65
N ALA A 148 6.20 -1.54 -6.24
CA ALA A 148 6.21 -0.63 -7.40
C ALA A 148 5.69 0.76 -6.99
N ILE A 149 6.27 1.80 -7.58
CA ILE A 149 5.93 3.19 -7.29
C ILE A 149 5.55 3.86 -8.59
N TYR A 150 4.34 4.41 -8.63
CA TYR A 150 3.80 5.17 -9.74
C TYR A 150 3.59 6.63 -9.31
N ASP A 151 3.62 7.56 -10.26
CA ASP A 151 3.33 8.97 -9.99
C ASP A 151 2.45 9.56 -11.10
N GLU A 152 1.24 9.96 -10.73
CA GLU A 152 0.34 10.72 -11.61
C GLU A 152 0.48 12.24 -11.43
N ARG A 153 1.37 12.69 -10.53
CA ARG A 153 1.52 14.09 -10.08
C ARG A 153 0.21 14.70 -9.64
N ALA A 154 -0.55 13.93 -8.86
CA ALA A 154 -1.87 14.30 -8.36
C ALA A 154 -1.83 15.62 -7.57
N THR A 155 -2.82 16.49 -7.81
CA THR A 155 -2.94 17.76 -7.09
C THR A 155 -4.36 17.95 -6.52
N PRO A 156 -4.51 18.56 -5.33
CA PRO A 156 -3.44 18.93 -4.41
C PRO A 156 -2.77 17.69 -3.80
N ALA A 157 -1.47 17.80 -3.51
CA ALA A 157 -0.78 16.78 -2.72
C ALA A 157 -1.33 16.78 -1.27
N PRO A 158 -1.35 15.62 -0.59
CA PRO A 158 -1.72 15.54 0.81
C PRO A 158 -0.85 16.47 1.67
N PRO A 159 -1.42 17.14 2.70
CA PRO A 159 -0.65 17.99 3.58
C PRO A 159 0.42 17.18 4.34
N PRO A 160 1.58 17.77 4.65
CA PRO A 160 2.59 17.09 5.43
C PRO A 160 2.12 16.85 6.88
N GLY A 161 2.59 15.77 7.50
CA GLY A 161 2.35 15.48 8.92
C GLY A 161 1.13 14.60 9.18
N ASN A 162 0.52 14.76 10.36
CA ASN A 162 -0.67 14.01 10.79
C ASN A 162 -1.93 14.84 10.55
N VAL A 163 -2.19 15.16 9.28
CA VAL A 163 -3.31 16.01 8.86
C VAL A 163 -4.04 15.30 7.74
N SER A 164 -5.35 15.10 7.92
CA SER A 164 -6.21 14.59 6.86
C SER A 164 -6.24 15.57 5.67
N PRO A 165 -6.19 15.08 4.43
CA PRO A 165 -6.53 15.88 3.25
C PRO A 165 -7.97 16.43 3.34
N ASN A 166 -8.22 17.55 2.66
CA ASN A 166 -9.54 18.19 2.62
C ASN A 166 -10.46 17.61 1.53
N SER A 167 -9.87 16.94 0.54
CA SER A 167 -10.57 16.33 -0.59
C SER A 167 -9.74 15.17 -1.13
N ASP A 168 -10.40 14.24 -1.78
CA ASP A 168 -9.76 13.24 -2.63
C ASP A 168 -9.17 13.94 -3.89
N ASN A 169 -7.97 13.53 -4.28
CA ASN A 169 -7.26 14.00 -5.47
C ASN A 169 -7.29 12.98 -6.64
N GLY A 170 -8.07 11.90 -6.52
CA GLY A 170 -8.43 10.97 -7.60
C GLY A 170 -7.43 9.83 -7.81
N THR A 171 -6.13 10.10 -7.61
CA THR A 171 -5.04 9.16 -7.96
C THR A 171 -5.16 7.80 -7.29
N HIS A 172 -5.75 7.73 -6.09
CA HIS A 172 -5.99 6.49 -5.38
C HIS A 172 -6.82 5.49 -6.19
N ALA A 173 -7.84 5.98 -6.91
CA ALA A 173 -8.70 5.14 -7.75
C ALA A 173 -8.13 5.00 -9.17
N ASP A 174 -7.68 6.10 -9.75
CA ASP A 174 -7.28 6.20 -11.16
C ASP A 174 -6.07 5.31 -11.50
N ILE A 175 -5.14 5.13 -10.54
CA ILE A 175 -3.94 4.33 -10.76
C ILE A 175 -4.25 2.88 -11.18
N HIS A 176 -5.36 2.32 -10.70
CA HIS A 176 -5.75 0.93 -10.99
C HIS A 176 -6.09 0.67 -12.45
N GLU A 177 -6.38 1.74 -13.21
CA GLU A 177 -6.75 1.66 -14.62
C GLU A 177 -5.55 1.81 -15.57
N LYS A 178 -4.37 2.17 -15.05
CA LYS A 178 -3.17 2.35 -15.88
C LYS A 178 -2.72 1.04 -16.50
N GLY A 179 -2.41 1.07 -17.79
CA GLY A 179 -2.00 -0.11 -18.56
C GLY A 179 -0.76 -0.79 -17.96
N ALA A 180 0.23 -0.03 -17.51
CA ALA A 180 1.42 -0.55 -16.84
C ALA A 180 1.10 -1.28 -15.52
N VAL A 181 0.16 -0.76 -14.72
CA VAL A 181 -0.29 -1.40 -13.47
C VAL A 181 -1.00 -2.72 -13.79
N LEU A 182 -1.94 -2.71 -14.74
CA LEU A 182 -2.68 -3.90 -15.17
C LEU A 182 -1.75 -4.99 -15.72
N ARG A 183 -0.76 -4.60 -16.53
CA ARG A 183 0.27 -5.54 -17.05
C ARG A 183 1.12 -6.12 -15.93
N GLN A 184 1.58 -5.30 -14.98
CA GLN A 184 2.42 -5.76 -13.88
C GLN A 184 1.65 -6.71 -12.95
N VAL A 185 0.43 -6.32 -12.55
CA VAL A 185 -0.45 -7.17 -11.72
C VAL A 185 -0.78 -8.47 -12.45
N GLY A 186 -1.16 -8.41 -13.73
CA GLY A 186 -1.44 -9.59 -14.53
C GLY A 186 -0.22 -10.53 -14.67
N GLY A 187 0.94 -9.96 -15.03
CA GLY A 187 2.20 -10.68 -15.14
C GLY A 187 2.59 -11.36 -13.83
N PHE A 188 2.48 -10.66 -12.71
CA PHE A 188 2.77 -11.22 -11.40
C PHE A 188 1.81 -12.35 -11.00
N LEU A 189 0.50 -12.12 -11.08
CA LEU A 189 -0.48 -13.10 -10.64
C LEU A 189 -0.46 -14.37 -11.50
N LEU A 190 -0.18 -14.24 -12.79
CA LEU A 190 -0.13 -15.38 -13.72
C LEU A 190 1.25 -16.07 -13.68
N ASN A 191 2.34 -15.30 -13.76
CA ASN A 191 3.69 -15.82 -14.00
C ASN A 191 4.58 -15.83 -12.75
N GLY A 192 4.28 -14.99 -11.75
CA GLY A 192 5.02 -14.95 -10.47
C GLY A 192 6.26 -14.06 -10.53
N GLU A 193 6.31 -13.19 -11.53
CA GLU A 193 7.42 -12.30 -11.83
C GLU A 193 6.92 -10.85 -11.79
N ILE A 194 7.67 -10.00 -11.12
CA ILE A 194 7.44 -8.57 -11.01
C ILE A 194 8.54 -7.87 -11.79
N THR A 195 8.13 -7.14 -12.83
CA THR A 195 8.98 -6.27 -13.64
C THR A 195 8.31 -4.91 -13.73
N ASN A 196 9.09 -3.83 -13.86
CA ASN A 196 8.53 -2.54 -14.18
C ASN A 196 7.96 -2.56 -15.62
N GLU A 197 6.68 -2.22 -15.76
CA GLU A 197 5.94 -2.24 -17.03
C GLU A 197 5.75 -0.86 -17.68
N CYS A 198 6.39 0.17 -17.13
CA CYS A 198 6.34 1.54 -17.61
C CYS A 198 7.34 1.76 -18.75
N LYS A 199 6.89 2.41 -19.83
CA LYS A 199 7.66 2.54 -21.08
C LYS A 199 7.45 3.87 -21.78
N ILE A 200 8.52 4.44 -22.32
CA ILE A 200 8.47 5.59 -23.26
C ILE A 200 9.05 5.11 -24.59
N ASP A 201 8.31 5.26 -25.68
CA ASP A 201 8.70 4.80 -27.02
C ASP A 201 9.13 3.31 -27.06
N GLY A 202 8.50 2.48 -26.22
CA GLY A 202 8.77 1.05 -26.09
C GLY A 202 10.00 0.68 -25.23
N LEU A 203 10.73 1.66 -24.73
CA LEU A 203 11.88 1.46 -23.84
C LEU A 203 11.45 1.55 -22.37
N ALA A 204 12.08 0.75 -21.50
CA ALA A 204 11.82 0.79 -20.07
C ALA A 204 12.06 2.20 -19.50
N ALA A 205 11.12 2.68 -18.70
CA ALA A 205 11.13 4.03 -18.14
C ALA A 205 10.68 4.01 -16.68
N ILE A 206 11.01 5.09 -15.97
CA ILE A 206 10.44 5.36 -14.66
C ILE A 206 8.91 5.57 -14.81
N CYS A 207 8.12 5.12 -13.83
CA CYS A 207 6.66 5.22 -13.83
C CYS A 207 6.12 6.63 -13.50
N ASP A 208 6.56 7.64 -14.27
CA ASP A 208 5.92 8.95 -14.33
C ASP A 208 4.77 8.89 -15.34
N CYS A 209 3.53 8.81 -14.85
CA CYS A 209 2.37 8.63 -15.72
C CYS A 209 2.07 9.89 -16.55
N THR A 210 2.64 11.05 -16.20
CA THR A 210 2.47 12.28 -16.98
C THR A 210 3.26 12.29 -18.28
N THR A 211 4.23 11.39 -18.43
CA THR A 211 5.01 11.22 -19.67
C THR A 211 4.41 10.17 -20.61
N GLY A 212 3.24 9.62 -20.28
CA GLY A 212 2.67 8.47 -20.98
C GLY A 212 3.35 7.13 -20.65
N ALA A 213 4.26 7.10 -19.65
CA ALA A 213 4.99 5.88 -19.32
C ALA A 213 4.10 4.76 -18.77
N CYS A 214 2.95 5.10 -18.21
CA CYS A 214 2.04 4.17 -17.54
C CYS A 214 0.98 3.55 -18.48
N GLU A 215 0.97 3.91 -19.76
CA GLU A 215 -0.01 3.42 -20.75
C GLU A 215 0.34 2.02 -21.27
#